data_AF-A0A6J2XKU6-F1
#
_entry.id   AF-A0A6J2XKU6-F1
#
_cell.length_a   1.000
_cell.length_b   1.000
_cell.length_c   1.000
_cell.angle_alpha   90.00
_cell.angle_beta   90.00
_cell.angle_gamma   90.00
#
_symmetry.space_group_name_H-M   'P 1'
#
loop_
_entity.id
_entity.type
_entity.pdbx_description
1 polymer ?
#
loop_
_entity_poly.entity_id
_entity_poly.type
_entity_poly.pdbx_seq_one_letter_code
_entity_poly.pdbx_strand_id
1 'polypeptide(L)'
;MEDEDQNDLETFLDENGFHFIIDACRANGVDSLQTLKQIVGDANECKEFIPQLGQRIKLKAKLDGINLEHNQSQIINSEENNEEISEEPGANKVFVLDVDNQPMPVAPNIQNVQFLLMDDDLSLQNKPCSDLSIASTSTTTLVEPANGINEVILNFNISQLLDATSMGRAVKALYKAKKTLSSKCQSYLVEIIVQHFINAVPFRRLTNEDFRKISKLIVEEFPNELPQVYFTSPIRKRNSRDQKTGIARGKLVDKYRNRLTFLRDSGILLSSRSSLEVNDDTTDASENFDYNGDHDEIITWLKNNQEPWSDVVSKWNATYEYRQRLYMRHENLQEILAVFPIIQNPLGHRLIDIDFEKRFPSHNLLYNNFETVFNKLLELKKKSLNQSDSLIVDIIKSNTINNDSRHYLMLMLLPALLPTKTYNKKGKNSWYPTSTEIISGIVIQVKIPGDIPNIIDEKRKKLVKYGLPLLPFVIIEGASYTDINQIYVSYDSIMYRVVSVLKAVDICFQLMHTLNLKYPYECEHVWMFIQLGIYNLKTVYDKIPNILDIVNKIKSSD
;
A
#
# COMPACT_ATOMS: atom_id res chain seq x y z
N MET A 1 -28.28 -31.29 39.71
CA MET A 1 -28.13 -30.44 38.52
C MET A 1 -26.77 -29.77 38.52
N GLU A 2 -26.36 -29.02 39.56
CA GLU A 2 -24.99 -28.42 39.60
C GLU A 2 -23.85 -29.45 39.53
N ASP A 3 -23.97 -30.62 40.18
CA ASP A 3 -22.91 -31.65 40.14
C ASP A 3 -22.82 -32.44 38.81
N GLU A 4 -23.87 -32.44 37.97
CA GLU A 4 -23.86 -33.15 36.67
C GLU A 4 -23.19 -32.30 35.59
N ASP A 5 -23.54 -31.01 35.50
CA ASP A 5 -22.98 -30.09 34.50
C ASP A 5 -21.48 -29.84 34.68
N GLN A 6 -21.01 -29.87 35.93
CA GLN A 6 -19.59 -29.70 36.24
C GLN A 6 -18.75 -30.92 35.85
N ASN A 7 -19.32 -32.13 35.93
CA ASN A 7 -18.66 -33.36 35.50
C ASN A 7 -18.53 -33.43 33.96
N ASP A 8 -19.52 -32.89 33.24
CA ASP A 8 -19.50 -32.82 31.77
C ASP A 8 -18.47 -31.82 31.24
N LEU A 9 -18.29 -30.68 31.92
CA LEU A 9 -17.26 -29.69 31.58
C LEU A 9 -15.85 -30.26 31.73
N GLU A 10 -15.56 -30.92 32.85
CA GLU A 10 -14.25 -31.50 33.12
C GLU A 10 -13.92 -32.63 32.14
N THR A 11 -14.89 -33.52 31.89
CA THR A 11 -14.77 -34.60 30.91
C THR A 11 -14.48 -34.05 29.51
N PHE A 12 -15.21 -33.02 29.07
CA PHE A 12 -14.98 -32.39 27.77
C PHE A 12 -13.57 -31.79 27.64
N LEU A 13 -13.12 -31.09 28.68
CA LEU A 13 -11.80 -30.47 28.70
C LEU A 13 -10.68 -31.51 28.64
N ASP A 14 -10.82 -32.62 29.36
CA ASP A 14 -9.85 -33.71 29.34
C ASP A 14 -9.79 -34.43 28.00
N GLU A 15 -10.94 -34.82 27.44
CA GLU A 15 -11.02 -35.51 26.16
C GLU A 15 -10.45 -34.69 24.99
N ASN A 16 -10.51 -33.36 25.09
CA ASN A 16 -10.02 -32.45 24.06
C ASN A 16 -8.61 -31.89 24.35
N GLY A 17 -7.93 -32.39 25.39
CA GLY A 17 -6.53 -32.04 25.68
C GLY A 17 -6.34 -30.67 26.36
N PHE A 18 -7.36 -30.20 27.06
CA PHE A 18 -7.42 -28.94 27.80
C PHE A 18 -7.44 -29.13 29.33
N HIS A 19 -6.97 -30.27 29.85
CA HIS A 19 -6.85 -30.53 31.30
C HIS A 19 -6.21 -29.36 32.09
N PHE A 20 -5.23 -28.67 31.49
CA PHE A 20 -4.50 -27.58 32.15
C PHE A 20 -5.35 -26.35 32.53
N ILE A 21 -6.60 -26.23 32.03
CA ILE A 21 -7.51 -25.14 32.40
C ILE A 21 -8.61 -25.55 33.39
N ILE A 22 -8.71 -26.82 33.79
CA ILE A 22 -9.76 -27.29 34.71
C ILE A 22 -9.68 -26.57 36.07
N ASP A 23 -8.48 -26.50 36.67
CA ASP A 23 -8.29 -25.83 37.96
C ASP A 23 -8.58 -24.32 37.87
N ALA A 24 -8.29 -23.70 36.73
CA ALA A 24 -8.61 -22.30 36.48
C ALA A 24 -10.13 -22.08 36.31
N CYS A 25 -10.85 -23.01 35.69
CA CYS A 25 -12.31 -22.97 35.59
C CYS A 25 -12.95 -23.08 36.98
N ARG A 26 -12.50 -24.04 37.81
CA ARG A 26 -12.96 -24.18 39.20
C ARG A 26 -12.70 -22.92 40.04
N ALA A 27 -11.50 -22.36 39.94
CA ALA A 27 -11.11 -21.18 40.72
C ALA A 27 -11.93 -19.92 40.40
N ASN A 28 -12.48 -19.84 39.18
CA ASN A 28 -13.25 -18.69 38.69
C ASN A 28 -14.76 -18.96 38.58
N GLY A 29 -15.25 -20.09 39.11
CA GLY A 29 -16.68 -20.43 39.10
C GLY A 29 -17.24 -20.70 37.71
N VAL A 30 -16.41 -21.19 36.78
CA VAL A 30 -16.87 -21.66 35.46
C VAL A 30 -17.29 -23.12 35.60
N ASP A 31 -18.59 -23.32 35.72
CA ASP A 31 -19.25 -24.58 36.10
C ASP A 31 -19.94 -25.30 34.93
N SER A 32 -20.15 -24.64 33.79
CA SER A 32 -20.78 -25.23 32.60
C SER A 32 -20.06 -24.92 31.28
N LEU A 33 -20.26 -25.78 30.28
CA LEU A 33 -19.77 -25.57 28.90
C LEU A 33 -20.33 -24.29 28.27
N GLN A 34 -21.54 -23.88 28.66
CA GLN A 34 -22.17 -22.66 28.17
C GLN A 34 -21.47 -21.41 28.72
N THR A 35 -21.13 -21.40 30.01
CA THR A 35 -20.33 -20.33 30.64
C THR A 35 -18.95 -20.24 30.00
N LEU A 36 -18.27 -21.39 29.80
CA LEU A 36 -16.98 -21.41 29.13
C LEU A 36 -17.04 -20.86 27.69
N LYS A 37 -18.12 -21.16 26.95
CA LYS A 37 -18.32 -20.66 25.58
C LYS A 37 -18.47 -19.14 25.53
N GLN A 38 -19.13 -18.53 26.51
CA GLN A 38 -19.25 -17.07 26.60
C GLN A 38 -17.89 -16.40 26.83
N ILE A 39 -17.09 -16.95 27.75
CA ILE A 39 -15.73 -16.45 28.05
C ILE A 39 -14.81 -16.58 26.83
N VAL A 40 -14.88 -17.70 26.10
CA VAL A 40 -14.11 -17.91 24.86
C VAL A 40 -14.60 -17.02 23.70
N GLY A 41 -15.85 -16.54 23.78
CA GLY A 41 -16.43 -15.55 22.87
C GLY A 41 -15.77 -14.17 23.00
N ASP A 42 -15.39 -13.77 24.22
CA ASP A 42 -14.69 -12.51 24.48
C ASP A 42 -13.16 -12.67 24.38
N ALA A 43 -12.56 -11.95 23.43
CA ALA A 43 -11.13 -12.04 23.15
C ALA A 43 -10.22 -11.46 24.24
N ASN A 44 -10.75 -10.69 25.20
CA ASN A 44 -9.98 -10.14 26.31
C ASN A 44 -10.00 -11.07 27.53
N GLU A 45 -11.16 -11.61 27.89
CA GLU A 45 -11.30 -12.55 29.01
C GLU A 45 -10.63 -13.91 28.71
N CYS A 46 -10.76 -14.40 27.48
CA CYS A 46 -10.11 -15.64 27.05
C CYS A 46 -8.57 -15.57 27.08
N LYS A 47 -7.97 -14.37 27.00
CA LYS A 47 -6.51 -14.20 27.11
C LYS A 47 -6.00 -14.37 28.54
N GLU A 48 -6.80 -14.02 29.55
CA GLU A 48 -6.46 -14.22 30.95
C GLU A 48 -6.51 -15.70 31.32
N PHE A 49 -7.43 -16.46 30.72
CA PHE A 49 -7.57 -17.91 30.91
C PHE A 49 -6.58 -18.75 30.11
N ILE A 50 -6.35 -18.43 28.83
CA ILE A 50 -5.50 -19.21 27.92
C ILE A 50 -4.54 -18.26 27.22
N PRO A 51 -3.31 -18.08 27.72
CA PRO A 51 -2.37 -17.10 27.14
C PRO A 51 -1.93 -17.44 25.72
N GLN A 52 -1.89 -18.73 25.36
CA GLN A 52 -1.45 -19.20 24.05
C GLN A 52 -2.54 -19.09 22.98
N LEU A 53 -2.28 -18.32 21.93
CA LEU A 53 -3.22 -18.07 20.84
C LEU A 53 -3.69 -19.35 20.12
N GLY A 54 -2.79 -20.31 19.90
CA GLY A 54 -3.12 -21.57 19.23
C GLY A 54 -4.11 -22.44 20.01
N GLN A 55 -4.00 -22.43 21.34
CA GLN A 55 -4.92 -23.17 22.22
C GLN A 55 -6.31 -22.52 22.25
N ARG A 56 -6.38 -21.18 22.26
CA ARG A 56 -7.65 -20.44 22.17
C ARG A 56 -8.45 -20.79 20.91
N ILE A 57 -7.76 -20.84 19.76
CA ILE A 57 -8.39 -21.15 18.47
C ILE A 57 -8.91 -22.61 18.46
N LYS A 58 -8.12 -23.55 19.00
CA LYS A 58 -8.52 -24.96 19.09
C LYS A 58 -9.73 -25.17 20.00
N LEU A 59 -9.73 -24.55 21.19
CA LEU A 59 -10.83 -24.66 22.14
C LEU A 59 -12.13 -24.07 21.56
N LYS A 60 -12.03 -22.89 20.92
CA LYS A 60 -13.17 -22.25 20.26
C LYS A 60 -13.78 -23.14 19.18
N ALA A 61 -12.94 -23.71 18.31
CA ALA A 61 -13.41 -24.62 17.25
C ALA A 61 -14.11 -25.87 17.81
N LYS A 62 -13.63 -26.41 18.94
CA LYS A 62 -14.24 -27.56 19.61
C LYS A 62 -15.59 -27.20 20.25
N LEU A 63 -15.69 -26.06 20.93
CA LEU A 63 -16.95 -25.56 21.53
C LEU A 63 -18.01 -25.16 20.48
N ASP A 64 -17.58 -24.75 19.30
CA ASP A 64 -18.49 -24.45 18.19
C ASP A 64 -18.99 -25.73 17.48
N GLY A 65 -18.19 -26.80 17.50
CA GLY A 65 -18.55 -28.12 16.94
C GLY A 65 -19.70 -28.84 17.66
N ILE A 66 -19.84 -28.66 18.99
CA ILE A 66 -20.87 -29.33 19.81
C ILE A 66 -22.30 -28.99 19.32
N ASN A 67 -22.53 -27.78 18.82
CA ASN A 67 -23.86 -27.35 18.35
C ASN A 67 -24.27 -27.99 17.01
N LEU A 68 -23.32 -28.47 16.20
CA LEU A 68 -23.64 -29.15 14.94
C LEU A 68 -24.14 -30.57 15.16
N GLU A 69 -23.62 -31.27 16.17
CA GLU A 69 -24.06 -32.62 16.54
C GLU A 69 -25.40 -32.60 17.32
N HIS A 70 -25.60 -31.59 18.18
CA HIS A 70 -26.88 -31.43 18.90
C HIS A 70 -28.06 -31.09 17.97
N ASN A 71 -27.83 -30.27 16.93
CA ASN A 71 -28.86 -29.93 15.94
C ASN A 71 -29.20 -31.10 15.01
N GLN A 72 -28.24 -31.98 14.68
CA GLN A 72 -28.53 -33.19 13.90
C GLN A 72 -29.34 -34.21 14.72
N SER A 73 -29.10 -34.29 16.03
CA SER A 73 -29.81 -35.18 16.94
C SER A 73 -31.27 -34.75 17.21
N GLN A 74 -31.57 -33.44 17.15
CA GLN A 74 -32.95 -32.92 17.28
C GLN A 74 -33.78 -33.04 16.00
N ILE A 75 -33.14 -33.07 14.82
CA ILE A 75 -33.83 -33.27 13.53
C ILE A 75 -34.30 -34.73 13.37
N ILE A 76 -33.60 -35.70 13.95
CA ILE A 76 -33.96 -37.13 13.86
C ILE A 76 -35.12 -37.49 14.83
N ASN A 77 -35.33 -36.73 15.90
CA ASN A 77 -36.37 -37.00 16.90
C ASN A 77 -37.71 -36.28 16.65
N SER A 78 -37.88 -35.60 15.51
CA SER A 78 -39.11 -34.86 15.18
C SER A 78 -39.92 -35.44 14.01
N GLU A 79 -39.53 -36.60 13.46
CA GLU A 79 -40.27 -37.29 12.38
C GLU A 79 -41.22 -38.43 12.84
N GLU A 80 -41.43 -38.60 14.15
CA GLU A 80 -42.49 -39.47 14.68
C GLU A 80 -43.51 -38.62 15.45
N ASN A 81 -44.47 -38.02 14.73
CA ASN A 81 -45.88 -37.86 15.13
C ASN A 81 -46.67 -37.14 14.02
N ASN A 82 -47.61 -37.87 13.41
CA ASN A 82 -48.55 -37.40 12.39
C ASN A 82 -49.81 -36.73 13.00
N GLU A 83 -50.64 -36.17 12.09
CA GLU A 83 -52.02 -35.63 12.20
C GLU A 83 -52.09 -34.08 12.22
N GLU A 84 -52.90 -33.36 11.44
CA GLU A 84 -53.93 -33.65 10.42
C GLU A 84 -54.30 -32.31 9.71
N ILE A 85 -54.67 -32.38 8.41
CA ILE A 85 -55.75 -31.63 7.71
C ILE A 85 -55.56 -30.19 7.13
N SER A 86 -55.83 -30.13 5.80
CA SER A 86 -56.39 -29.05 4.92
C SER A 86 -55.57 -27.77 4.66
N GLU A 87 -55.50 -27.14 3.48
CA GLU A 87 -56.16 -27.27 2.16
C GLU A 87 -55.31 -26.50 1.12
N GLU A 88 -55.33 -26.96 -0.13
CA GLU A 88 -54.71 -26.44 -1.38
C GLU A 88 -55.35 -25.11 -1.91
N PRO A 89 -55.02 -24.53 -3.11
CA PRO A 89 -54.03 -24.88 -4.17
C PRO A 89 -53.25 -23.67 -4.79
N GLY A 90 -52.26 -23.94 -5.66
CA GLY A 90 -51.74 -22.92 -6.59
C GLY A 90 -50.42 -23.20 -7.34
N ALA A 91 -50.43 -24.12 -8.31
CA ALA A 91 -49.30 -24.67 -9.09
C ALA A 91 -48.38 -23.72 -9.91
N ASN A 92 -47.08 -24.09 -10.02
CA ASN A 92 -46.40 -24.54 -11.27
C ASN A 92 -44.87 -24.70 -11.04
N LYS A 93 -44.36 -25.93 -10.84
CA LYS A 93 -43.68 -26.83 -11.81
C LYS A 93 -42.41 -26.29 -12.50
N VAL A 94 -41.25 -26.86 -12.14
CA VAL A 94 -40.13 -27.09 -13.06
C VAL A 94 -39.61 -28.53 -12.89
N PHE A 95 -39.37 -29.16 -14.03
CA PHE A 95 -38.99 -30.55 -14.27
C PHE A 95 -37.63 -30.94 -13.68
N VAL A 96 -37.54 -32.20 -13.22
CA VAL A 96 -36.31 -32.97 -13.03
C VAL A 96 -36.26 -34.05 -14.11
N LEU A 97 -35.11 -34.24 -14.74
CA LEU A 97 -34.72 -35.50 -15.38
C LEU A 97 -33.35 -35.89 -14.85
N ASP A 98 -33.32 -37.11 -14.30
CA ASP A 98 -32.18 -37.87 -13.79
C ASP A 98 -31.11 -38.15 -14.86
N VAL A 99 -29.89 -38.50 -14.41
CA VAL A 99 -29.23 -39.79 -14.73
C VAL A 99 -27.97 -39.94 -13.85
N ASP A 100 -27.99 -41.02 -13.05
CA ASP A 100 -26.93 -41.90 -12.57
C ASP A 100 -25.60 -41.38 -12.00
N ASN A 101 -25.31 -41.77 -10.75
CA ASN A 101 -24.10 -42.54 -10.46
C ASN A 101 -24.12 -43.25 -9.08
N GLN A 102 -23.86 -44.56 -9.10
CA GLN A 102 -23.38 -45.41 -8.00
C GLN A 102 -22.09 -46.11 -8.52
N PRO A 103 -21.22 -46.72 -7.68
CA PRO A 103 -20.43 -46.12 -6.60
C PRO A 103 -18.94 -46.60 -6.60
N MET A 104 -18.20 -46.18 -5.55
CA MET A 104 -16.91 -46.70 -5.00
C MET A 104 -15.57 -46.20 -5.58
N PRO A 105 -14.43 -46.28 -4.84
CA PRO A 105 -14.21 -46.54 -3.40
C PRO A 105 -13.38 -45.48 -2.66
N VAL A 106 -13.43 -45.61 -1.33
CA VAL A 106 -12.65 -44.94 -0.28
C VAL A 106 -11.13 -45.01 -0.51
N ALA A 107 -10.43 -43.89 -0.32
CA ALA A 107 -8.98 -43.85 -0.14
C ALA A 107 -8.64 -43.62 1.35
N PRO A 108 -7.67 -44.36 1.92
CA PRO A 108 -7.23 -44.20 3.30
C PRO A 108 -6.19 -43.09 3.44
N ASN A 109 -6.24 -42.49 4.62
CA ASN A 109 -5.25 -41.62 5.25
C ASN A 109 -3.90 -42.36 5.42
N ILE A 110 -2.75 -41.69 5.29
CA ILE A 110 -1.50 -41.93 6.05
C ILE A 110 -0.44 -40.85 5.78
N GLN A 111 0.36 -40.66 6.81
CA GLN A 111 1.41 -39.70 7.11
C GLN A 111 2.50 -39.39 6.07
N ASN A 112 3.10 -38.21 6.28
CA ASN A 112 4.51 -37.85 6.08
C ASN A 112 5.42 -38.95 5.53
N VAL A 113 5.89 -38.78 4.29
CA VAL A 113 7.16 -39.33 3.84
C VAL A 113 7.91 -38.27 3.01
N GLN A 114 9.08 -37.94 3.51
CA GLN A 114 10.15 -37.24 2.84
C GLN A 114 11.00 -38.28 2.11
N PHE A 115 11.21 -38.18 0.78
CA PHE A 115 12.53 -38.48 0.19
C PHE A 115 12.71 -38.15 -1.31
N LEU A 116 13.97 -37.77 -1.59
CA LEU A 116 14.82 -37.99 -2.78
C LEU A 116 14.61 -37.23 -4.10
N LEU A 117 15.56 -36.32 -4.34
CA LEU A 117 16.27 -36.28 -5.61
C LEU A 117 17.45 -37.26 -5.52
N MET A 118 17.55 -38.14 -6.51
CA MET A 118 18.58 -39.16 -6.63
C MET A 118 19.92 -38.53 -7.05
N ASP A 119 20.95 -38.81 -6.24
CA ASP A 119 22.34 -38.87 -6.68
C ASP A 119 22.55 -40.23 -7.38
N ASP A 120 23.22 -40.22 -8.53
CA ASP A 120 23.95 -41.40 -9.01
C ASP A 120 25.44 -41.13 -8.89
N ASP A 121 26.04 -42.08 -8.20
CA ASP A 121 27.36 -42.19 -7.62
C ASP A 121 28.42 -42.47 -8.70
N LEU A 122 29.63 -41.95 -8.51
CA LEU A 122 30.86 -42.67 -8.87
C LEU A 122 32.02 -42.17 -7.99
N SER A 123 32.06 -42.77 -6.81
CA SER A 123 33.20 -42.98 -5.92
C SER A 123 34.59 -43.03 -6.59
N LEU A 124 35.58 -42.40 -5.94
CA LEU A 124 36.97 -42.88 -5.83
C LEU A 124 37.66 -42.24 -4.62
N GLN A 125 37.65 -42.99 -3.52
CA GLN A 125 38.68 -43.21 -2.50
C GLN A 125 39.62 -42.04 -2.12
N ASN A 126 39.42 -41.52 -0.90
CA ASN A 126 40.42 -40.77 -0.15
C ASN A 126 41.61 -41.66 0.24
N LYS A 127 42.81 -41.22 -0.14
CA LYS A 127 44.08 -41.62 0.46
C LYS A 127 44.75 -40.34 1.01
N PRO A 128 45.12 -40.27 2.30
CA PRO A 128 45.80 -39.11 2.83
C PRO A 128 47.30 -39.20 2.49
N CYS A 129 47.88 -38.15 1.89
CA CYS A 129 49.33 -38.05 1.72
C CYS A 129 49.80 -36.63 2.04
N SER A 130 50.39 -36.51 3.23
CA SER A 130 51.56 -35.71 3.64
C SER A 130 51.95 -34.42 2.88
N ASP A 131 52.10 -33.36 3.68
CA ASP A 131 53.13 -32.31 3.65
C ASP A 131 53.84 -31.99 2.32
N LEU A 132 53.68 -30.75 1.85
CA LEU A 132 54.78 -29.97 1.29
C LEU A 132 54.49 -28.46 1.36
N SER A 133 55.51 -27.74 1.75
CA SER A 133 55.54 -26.34 2.16
C SER A 133 55.98 -25.40 1.03
N ILE A 134 55.55 -24.13 1.14
CA ILE A 134 56.21 -22.88 0.70
C ILE A 134 56.45 -22.68 -0.83
N ALA A 135 55.76 -21.70 -1.45
CA ALA A 135 56.32 -20.38 -1.80
C ALA A 135 55.56 -19.62 -2.91
N SER A 136 55.47 -18.30 -2.74
CA SER A 136 55.56 -17.24 -3.76
C SER A 136 54.29 -16.66 -4.42
N THR A 137 53.81 -15.57 -3.82
CA THR A 137 53.60 -14.24 -4.43
C THR A 137 53.11 -14.13 -5.87
N SER A 138 51.89 -13.60 -6.05
CA SER A 138 51.53 -12.76 -7.19
C SER A 138 50.54 -11.68 -6.74
N THR A 139 51.06 -10.47 -6.72
CA THR A 139 50.47 -9.20 -6.28
C THR A 139 49.14 -8.94 -6.98
N THR A 140 48.03 -8.94 -6.24
CA THR A 140 46.77 -8.38 -6.73
C THR A 140 46.80 -6.87 -6.50
N THR A 141 47.12 -6.12 -7.55
CA THR A 141 47.03 -4.67 -7.55
C THR A 141 45.59 -4.22 -7.32
N LEU A 142 45.38 -3.51 -6.22
CA LEU A 142 44.14 -2.78 -5.93
C LEU A 142 44.01 -1.65 -6.97
N VAL A 143 43.20 -1.87 -8.00
CA VAL A 143 42.79 -0.79 -8.91
C VAL A 143 41.63 -0.05 -8.27
N GLU A 144 41.87 1.19 -7.86
CA GLU A 144 40.81 2.13 -7.47
C GLU A 144 39.82 2.36 -8.63
N PRO A 145 38.51 2.49 -8.37
CA PRO A 145 37.55 2.75 -9.43
C PRO A 145 37.73 4.17 -9.96
N ALA A 146 38.21 4.30 -11.20
CA ALA A 146 38.29 5.56 -11.92
C ALA A 146 36.90 6.21 -12.06
N ASN A 147 36.79 7.50 -11.72
CA ASN A 147 35.61 8.35 -11.87
C ASN A 147 35.38 8.77 -13.33
N GLY A 148 35.15 7.81 -14.21
CA GLY A 148 34.77 8.02 -15.61
C GLY A 148 33.63 7.08 -16.02
N ILE A 149 32.85 7.49 -17.03
CA ILE A 149 31.84 6.61 -17.66
C ILE A 149 32.53 5.31 -18.06
N ASN A 150 31.94 4.18 -17.75
CA ASN A 150 32.48 2.89 -18.16
C ASN A 150 32.54 2.83 -19.70
N GLU A 151 33.73 2.73 -20.31
CA GLU A 151 33.90 2.71 -21.78
C GLU A 151 33.05 1.60 -22.44
N VAL A 152 32.80 0.52 -21.72
CA VAL A 152 31.89 -0.58 -22.12
C VAL A 152 30.48 -0.06 -22.45
N ILE A 153 30.01 1.01 -21.79
CA ILE A 153 28.69 1.61 -22.01
C ILE A 153 28.62 2.42 -23.30
N LEU A 154 29.74 3.01 -23.75
CA LEU A 154 29.75 3.78 -25.00
C LEU A 154 29.48 2.89 -26.23
N ASN A 155 29.86 1.61 -26.15
CA ASN A 155 29.63 0.61 -27.20
C ASN A 155 28.49 -0.37 -26.86
N PHE A 156 27.70 -0.09 -25.82
CA PHE A 156 26.68 -0.99 -25.32
C PHE A 156 25.42 -0.93 -26.19
N ASN A 157 25.10 -2.04 -26.88
CA ASN A 157 23.90 -2.18 -27.68
C ASN A 157 22.91 -3.15 -27.02
N ILE A 158 21.75 -2.64 -26.59
CA ILE A 158 20.71 -3.43 -25.91
C ILE A 158 20.11 -4.47 -26.84
N SER A 159 19.83 -4.15 -28.10
CA SER A 159 19.26 -5.11 -29.05
C SER A 159 20.16 -6.33 -29.18
N GLN A 160 21.47 -6.14 -29.41
CA GLN A 160 22.43 -7.23 -29.55
C GLN A 160 22.49 -8.10 -28.28
N LEU A 161 22.49 -7.48 -27.10
CA LEU A 161 22.47 -8.20 -25.82
C LEU A 161 21.21 -9.06 -25.67
N LEU A 162 20.04 -8.52 -26.04
CA LEU A 162 18.78 -9.25 -25.94
C LEU A 162 18.70 -10.40 -26.95
N ASP A 163 19.21 -10.20 -28.16
CA ASP A 163 19.22 -11.21 -29.21
C ASP A 163 20.10 -12.42 -28.83
N ALA A 164 21.11 -12.22 -27.98
CA ALA A 164 21.98 -13.29 -27.47
C ALA A 164 21.28 -14.29 -26.54
N THR A 165 20.13 -13.94 -25.96
CA THR A 165 19.43 -14.81 -24.98
C THR A 165 18.01 -15.15 -25.41
N SER A 166 17.54 -16.37 -25.10
CA SER A 166 16.16 -16.76 -25.37
C SER A 166 15.16 -15.85 -24.64
N MET A 167 15.47 -15.48 -23.40
CA MET A 167 14.67 -14.55 -22.61
C MET A 167 14.64 -13.14 -23.20
N GLY A 168 15.78 -12.62 -23.70
CA GLY A 168 15.84 -11.31 -24.35
C GLY A 168 15.04 -11.27 -25.66
N ARG A 169 15.14 -12.32 -26.49
CA ARG A 169 14.30 -12.48 -27.68
C ARG A 169 12.81 -12.52 -27.33
N ALA A 170 12.43 -13.20 -26.25
CA ALA A 170 11.05 -13.22 -25.77
C ALA A 170 10.56 -11.83 -25.32
N VAL A 171 11.39 -11.04 -24.63
CA VAL A 171 11.07 -9.64 -24.26
C VAL A 171 10.80 -8.80 -25.52
N LYS A 172 11.67 -8.88 -26.55
CA LYS A 172 11.47 -8.17 -27.82
C LYS A 172 10.19 -8.59 -28.54
N ALA A 173 9.91 -9.89 -28.60
CA ALA A 173 8.69 -10.43 -29.23
C ALA A 173 7.42 -9.94 -28.51
N LEU A 174 7.40 -9.97 -27.18
CA LEU A 174 6.26 -9.50 -26.38
C LEU A 174 6.05 -7.99 -26.52
N TYR A 175 7.12 -7.21 -26.57
CA TYR A 175 7.02 -5.77 -26.86
C TYR A 175 6.49 -5.50 -28.26
N LYS A 176 6.96 -6.24 -29.28
CA LYS A 176 6.47 -6.08 -30.66
C LYS A 176 4.96 -6.31 -30.74
N ALA A 177 4.44 -7.29 -29.99
CA ALA A 177 3.02 -7.62 -29.94
C ALA A 177 2.18 -6.61 -29.14
N LYS A 178 2.65 -6.16 -27.98
CA LYS A 178 1.84 -5.35 -27.04
C LYS A 178 2.18 -3.86 -27.00
N LYS A 179 3.27 -3.47 -27.67
CA LYS A 179 3.87 -2.12 -27.65
C LYS A 179 4.20 -1.59 -26.25
N THR A 180 4.13 -2.42 -25.21
CA THR A 180 4.41 -2.07 -23.82
C THR A 180 5.05 -3.27 -23.11
N LEU A 181 5.95 -3.04 -22.15
CA LEU A 181 6.51 -4.13 -21.35
C LEU A 181 5.71 -4.33 -20.06
N SER A 182 5.33 -5.59 -19.78
CA SER A 182 4.76 -5.93 -18.47
C SER A 182 5.82 -5.81 -17.37
N SER A 183 5.40 -5.66 -16.10
CA SER A 183 6.35 -5.59 -14.97
C SER A 183 7.30 -6.81 -14.93
N LYS A 184 6.81 -7.99 -15.32
CA LYS A 184 7.60 -9.22 -15.45
C LYS A 184 8.63 -9.12 -16.58
N CYS A 185 8.25 -8.60 -17.76
CA CYS A 185 9.18 -8.40 -18.88
C CYS A 185 10.25 -7.36 -18.55
N GLN A 186 9.87 -6.24 -17.93
CA GLN A 186 10.83 -5.23 -17.46
C GLN A 186 11.84 -5.82 -16.47
N SER A 187 11.41 -6.73 -15.58
CA SER A 187 12.30 -7.42 -14.65
C SER A 187 13.29 -8.34 -15.35
N TYR A 188 12.88 -9.07 -16.39
CA TYR A 188 13.79 -9.89 -17.21
C TYR A 188 14.79 -9.04 -18.00
N LEU A 189 14.31 -7.97 -18.64
CA LEU A 189 15.15 -7.01 -19.35
C LEU A 189 16.26 -6.46 -18.45
N VAL A 190 15.88 -5.96 -17.28
CA VAL A 190 16.82 -5.39 -16.31
C VAL A 190 17.80 -6.45 -15.80
N GLU A 191 17.35 -7.68 -15.60
CA GLU A 191 18.21 -8.77 -15.16
C GLU A 191 19.29 -9.14 -16.19
N ILE A 192 18.91 -9.23 -17.47
CA ILE A 192 19.86 -9.47 -18.56
C ILE A 192 20.92 -8.35 -18.62
N ILE A 193 20.48 -7.09 -18.53
CA ILE A 193 21.37 -5.92 -18.55
C ILE A 193 22.31 -5.92 -17.33
N VAL A 194 21.77 -6.10 -16.11
CA VAL A 194 22.57 -6.12 -14.88
C VAL A 194 23.58 -7.25 -14.90
N GLN A 195 23.18 -8.45 -15.36
CA GLN A 195 24.07 -9.60 -15.42
C GLN A 195 25.22 -9.38 -16.41
N HIS A 196 24.95 -8.74 -17.55
CA HIS A 196 26.00 -8.37 -18.52
C HIS A 196 27.09 -7.51 -17.87
N PHE A 197 26.72 -6.44 -17.17
CA PHE A 197 27.70 -5.55 -16.53
C PHE A 197 28.41 -6.18 -15.32
N ILE A 198 27.72 -7.05 -14.57
CA ILE A 198 28.34 -7.78 -13.45
C ILE A 198 29.36 -8.82 -13.94
N ASN A 199 29.11 -9.43 -15.10
CA ASN A 199 30.01 -10.43 -15.69
C ASN A 199 31.13 -9.80 -16.55
N ALA A 200 31.14 -8.48 -16.73
CA ALA A 200 32.20 -7.81 -17.49
C ALA A 200 33.56 -7.98 -16.79
N VAL A 201 34.60 -8.27 -17.57
CA VAL A 201 35.98 -8.41 -17.08
C VAL A 201 36.83 -7.30 -17.70
N PRO A 202 37.47 -6.41 -16.90
CA PRO A 202 37.41 -6.35 -15.44
C PRO A 202 36.06 -5.85 -14.91
N PHE A 203 35.63 -6.37 -13.75
CA PHE A 203 34.39 -5.92 -13.11
C PHE A 203 34.52 -4.45 -12.68
N ARG A 204 33.60 -3.61 -13.17
CA ARG A 204 33.51 -2.19 -12.80
C ARG A 204 32.13 -1.89 -12.24
N ARG A 205 32.10 -1.17 -11.11
CA ARG A 205 30.85 -0.76 -10.47
C ARG A 205 30.14 0.31 -11.30
N LEU A 206 28.85 0.12 -11.54
CA LEU A 206 28.01 1.12 -12.20
C LEU A 206 27.75 2.34 -11.29
N THR A 207 27.90 3.52 -11.88
CA THR A 207 27.62 4.83 -11.27
C THR A 207 26.21 5.33 -11.60
N ASN A 208 25.79 6.43 -10.95
CA ASN A 208 24.52 7.10 -11.29
C ASN A 208 24.48 7.62 -12.73
N GLU A 209 25.61 7.99 -13.31
CA GLU A 209 25.67 8.42 -14.70
C GLU A 209 25.48 7.25 -15.66
N ASP A 210 26.09 6.10 -15.33
CA ASP A 210 25.91 4.86 -16.09
C ASP A 210 24.44 4.43 -16.11
N PHE A 211 23.76 4.42 -14.95
CA PHE A 211 22.34 4.11 -14.89
C PHE A 211 21.49 5.07 -15.71
N ARG A 212 21.83 6.37 -15.72
CA ARG A 212 21.14 7.36 -16.56
C ARG A 212 21.31 7.04 -18.04
N LYS A 213 22.52 6.72 -18.50
CA LYS A 213 22.78 6.37 -19.90
C LYS A 213 22.04 5.10 -20.30
N ILE A 214 22.16 4.04 -19.50
CA ILE A 214 21.47 2.76 -19.74
C ILE A 214 19.95 2.99 -19.80
N SER A 215 19.37 3.81 -18.91
CA SER A 215 17.93 4.11 -18.95
C SER A 215 17.49 4.80 -20.23
N LYS A 216 18.35 5.61 -20.86
CA LYS A 216 18.06 6.23 -22.18
C LYS A 216 18.15 5.21 -23.30
N LEU A 217 19.20 4.38 -23.31
CA LEU A 217 19.36 3.29 -24.29
C LEU A 217 18.16 2.33 -24.26
N ILE A 218 17.61 2.05 -23.07
CA ILE A 218 16.39 1.22 -22.95
C ILE A 218 15.22 1.86 -23.68
N VAL A 219 15.04 3.18 -23.57
CA VAL A 219 13.94 3.89 -24.22
C VAL A 219 14.17 4.06 -25.72
N GLU A 220 15.43 4.10 -26.17
CA GLU A 220 15.76 4.04 -27.60
C GLU A 220 15.32 2.71 -28.22
N GLU A 221 15.53 1.58 -27.52
CA GLU A 221 15.08 0.25 -27.97
C GLU A 221 13.57 0.04 -27.77
N PHE A 222 13.00 0.61 -26.70
CA PHE A 222 11.61 0.48 -26.29
C PHE A 222 10.94 1.86 -26.13
N PRO A 223 10.52 2.53 -27.22
CA PRO A 223 10.05 3.93 -27.21
C PRO A 223 8.89 4.24 -26.25
N ASN A 224 8.07 3.26 -25.89
CA ASN A 224 6.92 3.45 -25.01
C ASN A 224 7.24 3.29 -23.52
N GLU A 225 8.49 2.98 -23.17
CA GLU A 225 8.95 2.94 -21.79
C GLU A 225 9.44 4.32 -21.32
N LEU A 226 9.47 4.53 -20.00
CA LEU A 226 9.94 5.79 -19.40
C LEU A 226 11.31 5.61 -18.74
N PRO A 227 12.29 6.53 -18.96
CA PRO A 227 13.61 6.41 -18.35
C PRO A 227 13.56 6.36 -16.82
N GLN A 228 12.63 7.11 -16.22
CA GLN A 228 12.46 7.23 -14.77
C GLN A 228 12.05 5.91 -14.10
N VAL A 229 11.46 4.97 -14.84
CA VAL A 229 11.11 3.62 -14.38
C VAL A 229 12.37 2.82 -14.04
N TYR A 230 13.42 3.00 -14.84
CA TYR A 230 14.69 2.31 -14.69
C TYR A 230 15.66 3.07 -13.79
N PHE A 231 15.68 4.40 -13.88
CA PHE A 231 16.57 5.23 -13.10
C PHE A 231 15.96 6.60 -12.75
N THR A 232 15.86 6.86 -11.45
CA THR A 232 15.59 8.18 -10.86
C THR A 232 16.81 8.63 -10.06
N SER A 233 17.34 9.81 -10.40
CA SER A 233 18.54 10.36 -9.76
C SER A 233 18.36 10.60 -8.26
N PRO A 234 19.44 10.50 -7.46
CA PRO A 234 19.39 10.81 -6.04
C PRO A 234 19.08 12.31 -5.81
N ILE A 235 18.47 12.62 -4.67
CA ILE A 235 18.11 13.99 -4.28
C ILE A 235 19.12 14.47 -3.24
N ARG A 236 19.80 15.59 -3.50
CA ARG A 236 20.65 16.25 -2.51
C ARG A 236 19.80 16.88 -1.41
N LYS A 237 20.34 16.99 -0.19
CA LYS A 237 19.65 17.55 0.99
C LYS A 237 18.99 18.90 0.70
N ARG A 238 19.75 19.84 0.12
CA ARG A 238 19.29 21.18 -0.28
C ARG A 238 18.11 21.22 -1.27
N ASN A 239 17.93 20.17 -2.06
CA ASN A 239 16.86 20.07 -3.06
C ASN A 239 15.71 19.19 -2.57
N SER A 240 15.77 18.75 -1.30
CA SER A 240 14.80 17.84 -0.70
C SER A 240 13.86 18.62 0.20
N ARG A 241 12.56 18.42 -0.02
CA ARG A 241 11.49 18.98 0.82
C ARG A 241 11.56 18.50 2.28
N ASP A 242 12.31 17.43 2.55
CA ASP A 242 12.49 16.84 3.89
C ASP A 242 13.81 17.26 4.54
N GLN A 243 14.62 18.11 3.88
CA GLN A 243 16.00 18.39 4.27
C GLN A 243 16.80 17.09 4.53
N LYS A 244 16.51 16.05 3.72
CA LYS A 244 17.12 14.71 3.78
C LYS A 244 17.59 14.28 2.41
N THR A 245 18.72 13.58 2.34
CA THR A 245 19.23 13.02 1.09
C THR A 245 18.37 11.83 0.64
N GLY A 246 17.98 11.83 -0.63
CA GLY A 246 17.26 10.74 -1.29
C GLY A 246 18.23 9.87 -2.08
N ILE A 247 18.13 8.55 -1.93
CA ILE A 247 18.93 7.60 -2.71
C ILE A 247 18.40 7.47 -4.15
N ALA A 248 19.27 7.09 -5.09
CA ALA A 248 18.84 6.73 -6.44
C ALA A 248 17.85 5.55 -6.39
N ARG A 249 16.84 5.55 -7.28
CA ARG A 249 15.77 4.54 -7.35
C ARG A 249 15.55 4.07 -8.79
N GLY A 250 14.79 2.99 -8.95
CA GLY A 250 14.34 2.49 -10.25
C GLY A 250 14.76 1.03 -10.44
N LYS A 251 14.05 0.32 -11.32
CA LYS A 251 14.20 -1.14 -11.49
C LYS A 251 15.64 -1.56 -11.73
N LEU A 252 16.38 -0.79 -12.53
CA LEU A 252 17.79 -1.06 -12.87
C LEU A 252 18.70 -0.94 -11.64
N VAL A 253 18.54 0.14 -10.88
CA VAL A 253 19.32 0.39 -9.65
C VAL A 253 19.02 -0.66 -8.59
N ASP A 254 17.74 -0.96 -8.39
CA ASP A 254 17.30 -1.88 -7.34
C ASP A 254 17.75 -3.32 -7.65
N LYS A 255 17.60 -3.79 -8.91
CA LYS A 255 18.11 -5.11 -9.33
C LYS A 255 19.63 -5.18 -9.18
N TYR A 256 20.37 -4.15 -9.62
CA TYR A 256 21.83 -4.11 -9.48
C TYR A 256 22.27 -4.18 -8.02
N ARG A 257 21.68 -3.36 -7.14
CA ARG A 257 21.96 -3.40 -5.69
C ARG A 257 21.67 -4.77 -5.09
N ASN A 258 20.51 -5.35 -5.41
CA ASN A 258 20.12 -6.67 -4.90
C ASN A 258 21.12 -7.76 -5.36
N ARG A 259 21.60 -7.70 -6.60
CA ARG A 259 22.59 -8.66 -7.12
C ARG A 259 23.97 -8.48 -6.49
N LEU A 260 24.41 -7.25 -6.25
CA LEU A 260 25.64 -6.99 -5.51
C LEU A 260 25.56 -7.46 -4.06
N THR A 261 24.40 -7.31 -3.40
CA THR A 261 24.17 -7.85 -2.06
C THR A 261 24.28 -9.37 -2.07
N PHE A 262 23.59 -10.06 -3.00
CA PHE A 262 23.69 -11.51 -3.17
C PHE A 262 25.14 -12.00 -3.33
N LEU A 263 25.93 -11.34 -4.19
CA LEU A 263 27.33 -11.70 -4.42
C LEU A 263 28.24 -11.43 -3.21
N ARG A 264 27.89 -10.45 -2.37
CA ARG A 264 28.60 -10.15 -1.12
C ARG A 264 28.27 -11.20 -0.07
N ASP A 265 27.00 -11.55 0.06
CA ASP A 265 26.51 -12.57 0.99
C ASP A 265 27.09 -13.96 0.63
N SER A 266 27.36 -14.22 -0.65
CA SER A 266 28.02 -15.44 -1.13
C SER A 266 29.55 -15.40 -1.07
N GLY A 267 30.16 -14.32 -0.56
CA GLY A 267 31.63 -14.17 -0.44
C GLY A 267 32.39 -13.94 -1.74
N ILE A 268 31.70 -13.82 -2.89
CA ILE A 268 32.33 -13.57 -4.21
C ILE A 268 32.80 -12.11 -4.32
N LEU A 269 32.06 -11.17 -3.73
CA LEU A 269 32.43 -9.76 -3.65
C LEU A 269 32.84 -9.38 -2.22
N LEU A 270 34.09 -8.93 -2.06
CA LEU A 270 34.58 -8.43 -0.77
C LEU A 270 33.82 -7.17 -0.33
N SER A 271 33.38 -7.18 0.94
CA SER A 271 32.69 -6.05 1.56
C SER A 271 33.67 -4.94 1.91
N SER A 272 33.95 -4.05 0.96
CA SER A 272 34.61 -2.78 1.28
C SER A 272 33.60 -1.86 1.98
N ARG A 273 33.60 -1.85 3.32
CA ARG A 273 33.00 -0.78 4.12
C ARG A 273 34.11 0.17 4.54
N SER A 274 34.37 1.20 3.74
CA SER A 274 34.91 2.46 4.24
C SER A 274 33.73 3.40 4.47
N SER A 275 33.32 3.53 5.73
CA SER A 275 32.42 4.59 6.16
C SER A 275 33.21 5.88 6.21
N LEU A 276 33.24 6.62 5.11
CA LEU A 276 33.59 8.04 5.15
C LEU A 276 32.30 8.80 5.46
N GLU A 277 32.15 9.18 6.72
CA GLU A 277 31.18 10.19 7.14
C GLU A 277 31.64 11.52 6.56
N VAL A 278 30.89 12.02 5.56
CA VAL A 278 31.06 13.38 5.07
C VAL A 278 30.26 14.28 5.99
N ASN A 279 30.95 14.92 6.92
CA ASN A 279 30.48 16.14 7.56
C ASN A 279 30.57 17.27 6.55
N ASP A 280 29.48 18.00 6.35
CA ASP A 280 29.49 19.26 5.62
C ASP A 280 28.70 20.27 6.45
N ASP A 281 29.47 21.09 7.16
CA ASP A 281 29.07 22.35 7.75
C ASP A 281 28.89 23.37 6.63
N THR A 282 27.83 24.18 6.67
CA THR A 282 27.86 25.65 6.68
C THR A 282 26.53 26.30 6.28
N THR A 283 26.09 27.17 7.19
CA THR A 283 25.42 28.49 7.00
C THR A 283 24.20 28.61 6.10
N ASP A 284 23.05 28.78 6.75
CA ASP A 284 21.86 29.44 6.19
C ASP A 284 22.16 30.92 5.93
N ALA A 285 21.96 31.37 4.71
CA ALA A 285 21.71 32.77 4.41
C ALA A 285 20.20 33.00 4.48
N SER A 286 19.75 33.69 5.53
CA SER A 286 18.41 34.24 5.59
C SER A 286 18.30 35.39 4.60
N GLU A 287 17.62 35.18 3.47
CA GLU A 287 17.11 36.28 2.68
C GLU A 287 15.96 36.94 3.44
N ASN A 288 16.25 38.07 4.08
CA ASN A 288 15.24 39.04 4.48
C ASN A 288 14.60 39.58 3.20
N PHE A 289 13.31 39.33 3.01
CA PHE A 289 12.55 39.90 1.89
C PHE A 289 11.39 40.76 2.39
N ASP A 290 11.30 41.91 1.75
CA ASP A 290 10.57 43.12 2.10
C ASP A 290 9.09 42.89 2.45
N TYR A 291 8.69 43.41 3.61
CA TYR A 291 7.29 43.45 4.04
C TYR A 291 6.61 44.64 3.36
N ASN A 292 5.98 44.41 2.20
CA ASN A 292 5.06 45.40 1.66
C ASN A 292 3.79 45.39 2.51
N GLY A 293 3.65 46.38 3.41
CA GLY A 293 2.51 46.59 4.31
C GLY A 293 1.17 46.93 3.62
N ASP A 294 1.04 46.65 2.33
CA ASP A 294 -0.09 47.06 1.48
C ASP A 294 -1.34 46.16 1.64
N HIS A 295 -1.24 45.11 2.46
CA HIS A 295 -2.33 44.15 2.70
C HIS A 295 -2.77 44.05 4.16
N ASP A 296 -2.17 44.82 5.08
CA ASP A 296 -2.42 44.69 6.52
C ASP A 296 -3.89 44.97 6.87
N GLU A 297 -4.52 45.96 6.25
CA GLU A 297 -5.94 46.27 6.43
C GLU A 297 -6.84 45.16 5.88
N ILE A 298 -6.52 44.59 4.71
CA ILE A 298 -7.31 43.53 4.07
C ILE A 298 -7.20 42.22 4.86
N ILE A 299 -6.00 41.87 5.33
CA ILE A 299 -5.75 40.69 6.17
C ILE A 299 -6.46 40.85 7.52
N THR A 300 -6.36 42.03 8.14
CA THR A 300 -7.07 42.34 9.39
C THR A 300 -8.57 42.23 9.21
N TRP A 301 -9.10 42.64 8.04
CA TRP A 301 -10.50 42.44 7.72
C TRP A 301 -10.86 40.95 7.64
N LEU A 302 -10.09 40.14 6.90
CA LEU A 302 -10.33 38.68 6.74
C LEU A 302 -10.20 37.89 8.05
N LYS A 303 -9.47 38.42 9.04
CA LYS A 303 -9.39 37.83 10.39
C LYS A 303 -10.68 38.01 11.19
N ASN A 304 -11.33 39.16 11.03
CA ASN A 304 -12.42 39.60 11.90
C ASN A 304 -13.80 39.50 11.24
N ASN A 305 -13.88 39.29 9.92
CA ASN A 305 -15.11 39.29 9.16
C ASN A 305 -15.21 38.02 8.29
N GLN A 306 -16.42 37.46 8.20
CA GLN A 306 -16.71 36.28 7.37
C GLN A 306 -17.79 36.52 6.31
N GLU A 307 -18.39 37.71 6.32
CA GLU A 307 -19.50 38.10 5.45
C GLU A 307 -19.42 39.60 5.12
N PRO A 308 -19.99 40.05 3.99
CA PRO A 308 -20.66 39.25 2.95
C PRO A 308 -19.66 38.40 2.13
N TRP A 309 -20.11 37.25 1.60
CA TRP A 309 -19.21 36.30 0.91
C TRP A 309 -18.53 36.88 -0.33
N SER A 310 -19.19 37.80 -1.04
CA SER A 310 -18.60 38.53 -2.17
C SER A 310 -17.33 39.29 -1.76
N ASP A 311 -17.36 39.93 -0.59
CA ASP A 311 -16.25 40.69 -0.05
C ASP A 311 -15.14 39.77 0.41
N VAL A 312 -15.48 38.64 1.04
CA VAL A 312 -14.52 37.59 1.39
C VAL A 312 -13.78 37.14 0.14
N VAL A 313 -14.49 36.78 -0.94
CA VAL A 313 -13.87 36.32 -2.19
C VAL A 313 -13.01 37.42 -2.83
N SER A 314 -13.49 38.66 -2.87
CA SER A 314 -12.72 39.78 -3.43
C SER A 314 -11.42 40.03 -2.66
N LYS A 315 -11.50 40.11 -1.33
CA LYS A 315 -10.36 40.34 -0.44
C LYS A 315 -9.43 39.12 -0.42
N TRP A 316 -10.00 37.91 -0.48
CA TRP A 316 -9.24 36.68 -0.65
C TRP A 316 -8.39 36.73 -1.92
N ASN A 317 -8.97 37.10 -3.06
CA ASN A 317 -8.22 37.23 -4.31
C ASN A 317 -7.12 38.31 -4.22
N ALA A 318 -7.40 39.44 -3.57
CA ALA A 318 -6.43 40.52 -3.39
C ALA A 318 -5.19 40.08 -2.58
N THR A 319 -5.36 39.23 -1.57
CA THR A 319 -4.25 38.74 -0.73
C THR A 319 -3.63 37.42 -1.22
N TYR A 320 -3.93 36.99 -2.45
CA TYR A 320 -3.45 35.72 -3.01
C TYR A 320 -1.91 35.62 -2.99
N GLU A 321 -1.20 36.64 -3.48
CA GLU A 321 0.27 36.61 -3.55
C GLU A 321 0.92 36.53 -2.16
N TYR A 322 0.33 37.22 -1.18
CA TYR A 322 0.76 37.14 0.22
C TYR A 322 0.58 35.72 0.77
N ARG A 323 -0.60 35.11 0.56
CA ARG A 323 -0.88 33.74 0.99
C ARG A 323 0.03 32.72 0.34
N GLN A 324 0.29 32.83 -0.96
CA GLN A 324 1.21 31.90 -1.64
C GLN A 324 2.60 31.95 -1.02
N ARG A 325 3.12 33.13 -0.67
CA ARG A 325 4.40 33.25 0.06
C ARG A 325 4.35 32.58 1.43
N LEU A 326 3.25 32.74 2.17
CA LEU A 326 3.01 32.08 3.45
C LEU A 326 3.06 30.55 3.31
N TYR A 327 2.36 29.98 2.33
CA TYR A 327 2.33 28.54 2.06
C TYR A 327 3.71 27.98 1.67
N MET A 328 4.55 28.78 1.00
CA MET A 328 5.89 28.36 0.60
C MET A 328 6.89 28.32 1.76
N ARG A 329 6.66 29.07 2.84
CA ARG A 329 7.52 29.08 4.03
C ARG A 329 7.46 27.80 4.86
N HIS A 330 6.60 26.84 4.48
CA HIS A 330 6.35 25.63 5.24
C HIS A 330 5.87 25.89 6.68
N GLU A 331 5.19 27.02 6.87
CA GLU A 331 4.48 27.32 8.11
C GLU A 331 3.46 26.22 8.40
N ASN A 332 3.28 25.89 9.68
CA ASN A 332 2.32 24.86 10.06
C ASN A 332 0.88 25.39 9.84
N LEU A 333 -0.10 24.48 9.73
CA LEU A 333 -1.48 24.88 9.46
C LEU A 333 -2.02 25.90 10.48
N GLN A 334 -1.60 25.81 11.75
CA GLN A 334 -2.09 26.71 12.81
C GLN A 334 -1.63 28.15 12.59
N GLU A 335 -0.42 28.36 12.07
CA GLU A 335 0.08 29.69 11.68
C GLU A 335 -0.73 30.27 10.52
N ILE A 336 -1.03 29.45 9.50
CA ILE A 336 -1.89 29.85 8.37
C ILE A 336 -3.29 30.22 8.86
N LEU A 337 -3.88 29.40 9.73
CA LEU A 337 -5.22 29.63 10.27
C LEU A 337 -5.27 30.83 11.23
N ALA A 338 -4.18 31.15 11.92
CA ALA A 338 -4.09 32.37 12.73
C ALA A 338 -4.14 33.64 11.86
N VAL A 339 -3.63 33.57 10.63
CA VAL A 339 -3.71 34.69 9.68
C VAL A 339 -5.02 34.69 8.90
N PHE A 340 -5.50 33.52 8.48
CA PHE A 340 -6.69 33.33 7.67
C PHE A 340 -7.69 32.36 8.31
N PRO A 341 -8.31 32.74 9.45
CA PRO A 341 -9.26 31.88 10.15
C PRO A 341 -10.50 31.56 9.31
N ILE A 342 -10.81 32.40 8.32
CA ILE A 342 -11.89 32.19 7.36
C ILE A 342 -11.82 30.85 6.62
N ILE A 343 -10.64 30.21 6.53
CA ILE A 343 -10.51 28.85 5.98
C ILE A 343 -11.34 27.85 6.80
N GLN A 344 -11.49 28.03 8.11
CA GLN A 344 -12.30 27.13 8.96
C GLN A 344 -13.81 27.28 8.77
N ASN A 345 -14.26 28.33 8.07
CA ASN A 345 -15.66 28.50 7.73
C ASN A 345 -16.17 27.27 6.94
N PRO A 346 -17.43 26.83 7.08
CA PRO A 346 -17.98 25.71 6.31
C PRO A 346 -17.79 25.83 4.78
N LEU A 347 -17.77 27.06 4.25
CA LEU A 347 -17.51 27.36 2.83
C LEU A 347 -16.04 27.62 2.51
N GLY A 348 -15.14 27.54 3.49
CA GLY A 348 -13.70 27.80 3.35
C GLY A 348 -13.01 26.93 2.31
N HIS A 349 -13.51 25.70 2.08
CA HIS A 349 -13.05 24.86 0.98
C HIS A 349 -13.16 25.56 -0.39
N ARG A 350 -14.15 26.43 -0.61
CA ARG A 350 -14.28 27.19 -1.86
C ARG A 350 -13.16 28.23 -2.04
N LEU A 351 -12.59 28.74 -0.95
CA LEU A 351 -11.44 29.63 -0.99
C LEU A 351 -10.16 28.87 -1.37
N ILE A 352 -10.04 27.63 -0.90
CA ILE A 352 -8.97 26.70 -1.30
C ILE A 352 -9.11 26.35 -2.79
N ASP A 353 -10.33 26.12 -3.28
CA ASP A 353 -10.62 25.89 -4.70
C ASP A 353 -10.15 27.09 -5.55
N ILE A 354 -10.47 28.33 -5.15
CA ILE A 354 -10.04 29.56 -5.85
C ILE A 354 -8.51 29.64 -5.96
N ASP A 355 -7.80 29.42 -4.84
CA ASP A 355 -6.34 29.48 -4.83
C ASP A 355 -5.73 28.34 -5.67
N PHE A 356 -6.32 27.15 -5.61
CA PHE A 356 -5.89 26.00 -6.39
C PHE A 356 -6.06 26.24 -7.89
N GLU A 357 -7.23 26.70 -8.33
CA GLU A 357 -7.53 26.97 -9.74
C GLU A 357 -6.62 28.04 -10.33
N LYS A 358 -6.30 29.08 -9.55
CA LYS A 358 -5.38 30.15 -9.97
C LYS A 358 -3.95 29.63 -10.17
N ARG A 359 -3.53 28.62 -9.40
CA ARG A 359 -2.20 28.02 -9.51
C ARG A 359 -2.15 26.88 -10.53
N PHE A 360 -3.24 26.11 -10.66
CA PHE A 360 -3.34 24.92 -11.48
C PHE A 360 -4.70 24.92 -12.21
N PRO A 361 -4.74 25.41 -13.47
CA PRO A 361 -5.96 25.36 -14.29
C PRO A 361 -6.33 23.90 -14.60
N SER A 362 -7.17 23.31 -13.75
CA SER A 362 -7.45 21.87 -13.73
C SER A 362 -8.94 21.57 -13.55
N HIS A 363 -9.77 22.52 -13.98
CA HIS A 363 -11.22 22.52 -13.79
C HIS A 363 -11.83 21.15 -14.13
N ASN A 364 -12.49 20.57 -13.13
CA ASN A 364 -13.25 19.33 -13.20
C ASN A 364 -12.49 18.08 -13.67
N LEU A 365 -11.15 18.08 -13.70
CA LEU A 365 -10.38 16.92 -14.17
C LEU A 365 -10.65 15.66 -13.33
N LEU A 366 -10.86 15.78 -12.02
CA LEU A 366 -11.24 14.65 -11.18
C LEU A 366 -12.56 14.02 -11.64
N TYR A 367 -13.62 14.83 -11.72
CA TYR A 367 -14.96 14.33 -12.08
C TYR A 367 -14.99 13.74 -13.49
N ASN A 368 -14.25 14.33 -14.43
CA ASN A 368 -14.22 13.89 -15.82
C ASN A 368 -13.39 12.60 -16.00
N ASN A 369 -12.29 12.44 -15.24
CA ASN A 369 -11.30 11.40 -15.51
C ASN A 369 -11.33 10.25 -14.51
N PHE A 370 -11.87 10.42 -13.29
CA PHE A 370 -11.73 9.44 -12.20
C PHE A 370 -12.15 8.02 -12.61
N GLU A 371 -13.38 7.88 -13.12
CA GLU A 371 -13.91 6.56 -13.49
C GLU A 371 -13.19 5.96 -14.69
N THR A 372 -12.92 6.76 -15.72
CA THR A 372 -12.21 6.32 -16.92
C THR A 372 -10.81 5.81 -16.58
N VAL A 373 -10.05 6.56 -15.77
CA VAL A 373 -8.70 6.20 -15.34
C VAL A 373 -8.73 4.99 -14.42
N PHE A 374 -9.69 4.92 -13.48
CA PHE A 374 -9.86 3.77 -12.61
C PHE A 374 -10.17 2.50 -13.41
N ASN A 375 -11.09 2.54 -14.37
CA ASN A 375 -11.46 1.39 -15.19
C ASN A 375 -10.28 0.90 -16.04
N LYS A 376 -9.49 1.82 -16.63
CA LYS A 376 -8.24 1.46 -17.32
C LYS A 376 -7.25 0.78 -16.39
N LEU A 377 -7.07 1.31 -15.18
CA LEU A 377 -6.19 0.69 -14.16
C LEU A 377 -6.69 -0.71 -13.77
N LEU A 378 -8.00 -0.87 -13.57
CA LEU A 378 -8.63 -2.14 -13.23
C LEU A 378 -8.39 -3.18 -14.34
N GLU A 379 -8.58 -2.83 -15.61
CA GLU A 379 -8.33 -3.73 -16.74
C GLU A 379 -6.86 -4.19 -16.81
N LEU A 380 -5.91 -3.30 -16.49
CA LEU A 380 -4.49 -3.63 -16.42
C LEU A 380 -4.14 -4.59 -15.27
N LYS A 381 -4.98 -4.65 -14.22
CA LYS A 381 -4.65 -5.28 -12.93
C LYS A 381 -5.62 -6.35 -12.45
N LYS A 382 -6.74 -6.57 -13.14
CA LYS A 382 -7.79 -7.52 -12.74
C LYS A 382 -7.30 -8.94 -12.45
N LYS A 383 -6.22 -9.38 -13.12
CA LYS A 383 -5.63 -10.72 -12.92
C LYS A 383 -4.84 -10.88 -11.61
N SER A 384 -4.55 -9.79 -10.91
CA SER A 384 -3.80 -9.80 -9.65
C SER A 384 -4.67 -9.54 -8.42
N LEU A 385 -5.99 -9.46 -8.58
CA LEU A 385 -6.91 -9.25 -7.46
C LEU A 385 -7.08 -10.53 -6.65
N ASN A 386 -7.24 -10.37 -5.33
CA ASN A 386 -7.66 -11.46 -4.44
C ASN A 386 -9.20 -11.60 -4.47
N GLN A 387 -9.72 -12.63 -3.78
CA GLN A 387 -11.15 -12.91 -3.75
C GLN A 387 -11.99 -11.73 -3.21
N SER A 388 -11.55 -11.10 -2.12
CA SER A 388 -12.27 -9.96 -1.52
C SER A 388 -12.31 -8.74 -2.45
N ASP A 389 -11.21 -8.44 -3.11
CA ASP A 389 -11.11 -7.33 -4.06
C ASP A 389 -11.97 -7.59 -5.30
N SER A 390 -12.07 -8.86 -5.74
CA SER A 390 -12.95 -9.24 -6.85
C SER A 390 -14.42 -9.00 -6.50
N LEU A 391 -14.86 -9.32 -5.27
CA LEU A 391 -16.22 -9.03 -4.81
C LEU A 391 -16.50 -7.52 -4.80
N ILE A 392 -15.52 -6.69 -4.39
CA ILE A 392 -15.65 -5.23 -4.47
C ILE A 392 -15.86 -4.78 -5.93
N VAL A 393 -15.12 -5.37 -6.87
CA VAL A 393 -15.30 -5.07 -8.31
C VAL A 393 -16.70 -5.43 -8.79
N ASP A 394 -17.24 -6.59 -8.37
CA ASP A 394 -18.58 -7.02 -8.76
C ASP A 394 -19.65 -6.07 -8.22
N ILE A 395 -19.49 -5.60 -6.97
CA ILE A 395 -20.37 -4.59 -6.37
C ILE A 395 -20.25 -3.25 -7.10
N ILE A 396 -19.03 -2.78 -7.43
CA ILE A 396 -18.80 -1.53 -8.20
C ILE A 396 -19.50 -1.59 -9.58
N LYS A 397 -19.51 -2.77 -10.21
CA LYS A 397 -20.15 -2.99 -11.52
C LYS A 397 -21.66 -3.22 -11.42
N SER A 398 -22.19 -3.50 -10.24
CA SER A 398 -23.62 -3.63 -10.03
C SER A 398 -24.29 -2.25 -10.17
N ASN A 399 -25.45 -2.20 -10.83
CA ASN A 399 -26.24 -0.96 -10.93
C ASN A 399 -27.13 -0.73 -9.70
N THR A 400 -26.87 -1.43 -8.59
CA THR A 400 -27.73 -1.42 -7.40
C THR A 400 -27.30 -0.42 -6.33
N ILE A 401 -26.12 0.20 -6.48
CA ILE A 401 -25.57 1.17 -5.53
C ILE A 401 -25.55 2.59 -6.10
N ASN A 402 -25.65 3.59 -5.23
CA ASN A 402 -25.54 4.98 -5.65
C ASN A 402 -24.08 5.34 -6.05
N ASN A 403 -23.92 6.52 -6.68
CA ASN A 403 -22.61 6.96 -7.16
C ASN A 403 -21.59 7.15 -6.04
N ASP A 404 -21.97 7.71 -4.89
CA ASP A 404 -21.05 7.95 -3.78
C ASP A 404 -20.53 6.64 -3.17
N SER A 405 -21.40 5.66 -2.96
CA SER A 405 -21.01 4.31 -2.55
C SER A 405 -20.08 3.65 -3.56
N ARG A 406 -20.36 3.82 -4.86
CA ARG A 406 -19.50 3.33 -5.94
C ARG A 406 -18.13 3.98 -5.91
N HIS A 407 -18.04 5.32 -5.83
CA HIS A 407 -16.79 6.05 -5.74
C HIS A 407 -16.02 5.72 -4.45
N TYR A 408 -16.71 5.52 -3.33
CA TYR A 408 -16.09 5.11 -2.08
C TYR A 408 -15.44 3.72 -2.21
N LEU A 409 -16.15 2.74 -2.77
CA LEU A 409 -15.59 1.41 -3.03
C LEU A 409 -14.39 1.48 -4.00
N MET A 410 -14.47 2.33 -5.03
CA MET A 410 -13.34 2.57 -5.94
C MET A 410 -12.11 3.13 -5.21
N LEU A 411 -12.29 4.07 -4.28
CA LEU A 411 -11.20 4.61 -3.46
C LEU A 411 -10.59 3.54 -2.54
N MET A 412 -11.40 2.67 -1.94
CA MET A 412 -10.90 1.56 -1.12
C MET A 412 -10.14 0.53 -1.94
N LEU A 413 -10.54 0.27 -3.18
CA LEU A 413 -9.87 -0.68 -4.07
C LEU A 413 -8.59 -0.12 -4.69
N LEU A 414 -8.48 1.21 -4.81
CA LEU A 414 -7.37 1.87 -5.51
C LEU A 414 -5.98 1.44 -5.01
N PRO A 415 -5.69 1.34 -3.69
CA PRO A 415 -4.42 0.84 -3.19
C PRO A 415 -4.08 -0.59 -3.64
N ALA A 416 -5.06 -1.49 -3.76
CA ALA A 416 -4.84 -2.88 -4.20
C ALA A 416 -4.47 -2.97 -5.69
N LEU A 417 -4.95 -2.02 -6.50
CA LEU A 417 -4.63 -1.93 -7.93
C LEU A 417 -3.25 -1.32 -8.19
N LEU A 418 -2.70 -0.60 -7.21
CA LEU A 418 -1.43 0.10 -7.32
C LEU A 418 -0.26 -0.71 -6.72
N PRO A 419 0.95 -0.60 -7.30
CA PRO A 419 2.14 -1.22 -6.77
C PRO A 419 2.48 -0.51 -5.48
N THR A 420 2.56 -1.28 -4.40
CA THR A 420 2.90 -0.75 -3.09
C THR A 420 4.27 -0.07 -3.13
N LYS A 421 4.36 1.09 -2.47
CA LYS A 421 5.62 1.77 -2.23
C LYS A 421 6.49 0.86 -1.36
N THR A 422 7.77 0.75 -1.67
CA THR A 422 8.72 0.06 -0.78
C THR A 422 8.99 0.93 0.44
N TYR A 423 8.63 0.43 1.62
CA TYR A 423 8.94 1.05 2.90
C TYR A 423 10.30 0.50 3.39
N ASN A 424 11.25 1.38 3.67
CA ASN A 424 12.60 0.98 4.09
C ASN A 424 12.72 1.03 5.62
N LYS A 425 13.33 -0.01 6.19
CA LYS A 425 13.62 -0.08 7.64
C LYS A 425 14.68 0.96 7.96
N LYS A 426 14.33 1.98 8.73
CA LYS A 426 15.25 2.95 9.33
C LYS A 426 15.12 2.86 10.84
N GLY A 427 15.88 1.93 11.43
CA GLY A 427 15.96 1.77 12.89
C GLY A 427 14.71 1.17 13.54
N LYS A 428 14.69 1.19 14.87
CA LYS A 428 13.68 0.52 15.70
C LYS A 428 12.26 1.09 15.56
N ASN A 429 12.09 2.36 15.17
CA ASN A 429 10.79 3.03 15.02
C ASN A 429 10.26 3.06 13.57
N SER A 430 10.63 2.07 12.75
CA SER A 430 10.14 2.01 11.36
C SER A 430 8.66 1.58 11.33
N TRP A 431 7.82 2.36 10.65
CA TRP A 431 6.43 2.01 10.38
C TRP A 431 6.26 1.40 8.98
N TYR A 432 5.50 0.32 8.92
CA TYR A 432 5.10 -0.35 7.68
C TYR A 432 3.57 -0.31 7.60
N PRO A 433 3.01 0.62 6.81
CA PRO A 433 1.57 0.75 6.65
C PRO A 433 0.94 -0.56 6.15
N THR A 434 -0.09 -1.05 6.84
CA THR A 434 -0.93 -2.14 6.34
C THR A 434 -1.86 -1.66 5.23
N SER A 435 -2.50 -2.58 4.48
CA SER A 435 -3.47 -2.20 3.45
C SER A 435 -4.59 -1.32 4.00
N THR A 436 -5.12 -1.65 5.18
CA THR A 436 -6.14 -0.85 5.86
C THR A 436 -5.62 0.53 6.27
N GLU A 437 -4.35 0.63 6.69
CA GLU A 437 -3.72 1.91 7.02
C GLU A 437 -3.48 2.77 5.77
N ILE A 438 -3.17 2.16 4.63
CA ILE A 438 -3.06 2.88 3.36
C ILE A 438 -4.42 3.44 2.95
N ILE A 439 -5.49 2.64 3.03
CA ILE A 439 -6.87 3.08 2.74
C ILE A 439 -7.26 4.21 3.69
N SER A 440 -6.99 4.07 4.99
CA SER A 440 -7.31 5.10 6.00
C SER A 440 -6.53 6.40 5.84
N GLY A 441 -5.44 6.40 5.08
CA GLY A 441 -4.75 7.62 4.65
C GLY A 441 -5.51 8.41 3.58
N ILE A 442 -6.54 7.82 2.97
CA ILE A 442 -7.39 8.41 1.93
C ILE A 442 -8.79 8.65 2.49
N VAL A 443 -9.40 7.58 3.05
CA VAL A 443 -10.80 7.56 3.45
C VAL A 443 -11.01 6.66 4.68
N ILE A 444 -11.81 7.12 5.64
CA ILE A 444 -12.21 6.37 6.83
C ILE A 444 -13.73 6.34 6.94
N GLN A 445 -14.31 5.18 7.24
CA GLN A 445 -15.72 5.06 7.58
C GLN A 445 -15.94 5.20 9.07
N VAL A 446 -17.00 5.92 9.44
CA VAL A 446 -17.56 5.99 10.78
C VAL A 446 -19.02 5.57 10.71
N LYS A 447 -19.48 4.78 11.69
CA LYS A 447 -20.89 4.35 11.72
C LYS A 447 -21.80 5.43 12.31
N ILE A 448 -21.27 6.17 13.29
CA ILE A 448 -22.02 7.16 14.06
C ILE A 448 -21.23 8.49 14.03
N PRO A 449 -21.90 9.64 13.84
CA PRO A 449 -21.23 10.95 13.84
C PRO A 449 -20.41 11.25 15.11
N GLY A 450 -20.87 10.74 16.27
CA GLY A 450 -20.20 10.92 17.55
C GLY A 450 -18.80 10.31 17.63
N ASP A 451 -18.46 9.36 16.75
CA ASP A 451 -17.15 8.70 16.74
C ASP A 451 -16.09 9.48 15.97
N ILE A 452 -16.50 10.49 15.19
CA ILE A 452 -15.60 11.30 14.34
C ILE A 452 -14.44 11.91 15.15
N PRO A 453 -14.66 12.60 16.28
CA PRO A 453 -13.57 13.22 17.04
C PRO A 453 -12.56 12.17 17.55
N ASN A 454 -13.05 11.01 18.00
CA ASN A 454 -12.21 9.93 18.52
C ASN A 454 -11.29 9.38 17.43
N ILE A 455 -11.83 9.13 16.23
CA ILE A 455 -11.07 8.61 15.09
C ILE A 455 -10.00 9.60 14.62
N ILE A 456 -10.32 10.89 14.59
CA ILE A 456 -9.34 11.94 14.27
C ILE A 456 -8.21 11.94 15.30
N ASP A 457 -8.53 11.86 16.59
CA ASP A 457 -7.55 11.89 17.67
C ASP A 457 -6.67 10.63 17.71
N GLU A 458 -7.25 9.44 17.51
CA GLU A 458 -6.50 8.19 17.39
C GLU A 458 -5.53 8.22 16.21
N LYS A 459 -5.98 8.70 15.05
CA LYS A 459 -5.13 8.87 13.87
C LYS A 459 -4.00 9.87 14.15
N ARG A 460 -4.29 10.99 14.82
CA ARG A 460 -3.28 11.99 15.23
C ARG A 460 -2.24 11.38 16.15
N LYS A 461 -2.65 10.75 17.25
CA LYS A 461 -1.76 10.09 18.24
C LYS A 461 -0.82 9.10 17.57
N LYS A 462 -1.34 8.30 16.64
CA LYS A 462 -0.55 7.34 15.88
C LYS A 462 0.50 8.02 14.99
N LEU A 463 0.13 9.06 14.25
CA LEU A 463 1.07 9.74 13.35
C LEU A 463 2.17 10.49 14.14
N VAL A 464 1.82 11.09 15.28
CA VAL A 464 2.78 11.73 16.20
C VAL A 464 3.85 10.74 16.68
N LYS A 465 3.47 9.49 17.00
CA LYS A 465 4.42 8.42 17.38
C LYS A 465 5.51 8.17 16.32
N TYR A 466 5.21 8.44 15.05
CA TYR A 466 6.14 8.29 13.93
C TYR A 466 6.74 9.61 13.42
N GLY A 467 6.48 10.73 14.12
CA GLY A 467 6.95 12.05 13.72
C GLY A 467 6.35 12.54 12.39
N LEU A 468 5.11 12.13 12.11
CA LEU A 468 4.37 12.48 10.91
C LEU A 468 3.20 13.41 11.23
N PRO A 469 2.89 14.38 10.36
CA PRO A 469 1.73 15.24 10.54
C PRO A 469 0.43 14.51 10.14
N LEU A 470 -0.68 14.89 10.77
CA LEU A 470 -2.01 14.56 10.26
C LEU A 470 -2.28 15.39 9.02
N LEU A 471 -2.58 14.74 7.90
CA LEU A 471 -2.83 15.38 6.60
C LEU A 471 -4.31 15.19 6.20
N PRO A 472 -4.83 15.97 5.22
CA PRO A 472 -6.23 15.89 4.82
C PRO A 472 -6.67 14.47 4.42
N PHE A 473 -7.85 14.05 4.87
CA PHE A 473 -8.47 12.78 4.51
C PHE A 473 -10.00 12.85 4.52
N VAL A 474 -10.64 11.90 3.84
CA VAL A 474 -12.10 11.80 3.73
C VAL A 474 -12.66 10.99 4.90
N ILE A 475 -13.80 11.44 5.44
CA ILE A 475 -14.59 10.68 6.41
C ILE A 475 -15.97 10.40 5.80
N ILE A 476 -16.35 9.13 5.79
CA ILE A 476 -17.66 8.65 5.35
C ILE A 476 -18.46 8.24 6.58
N GLU A 477 -19.56 8.93 6.85
CA GLU A 477 -20.53 8.53 7.85
C GLU A 477 -21.60 7.64 7.19
N GLY A 478 -21.77 6.41 7.70
CA GLY A 478 -22.77 5.48 7.16
C GLY A 478 -22.75 4.12 7.82
N ALA A 479 -23.90 3.46 7.87
CA ALA A 479 -24.06 2.15 8.52
C ALA A 479 -23.27 1.04 7.79
N SER A 480 -23.08 1.17 6.47
CA SER A 480 -22.38 0.21 5.62
C SER A 480 -21.65 0.90 4.46
N TYR A 481 -20.86 0.15 3.69
CA TYR A 481 -20.16 0.69 2.51
C TYR A 481 -21.10 1.19 1.39
N THR A 482 -22.35 0.73 1.40
CA THR A 482 -23.37 1.06 0.38
C THR A 482 -24.46 1.99 0.91
N ASP A 483 -24.37 2.40 2.16
CA ASP A 483 -25.34 3.26 2.83
C ASP A 483 -24.61 4.44 3.48
N ILE A 484 -24.41 5.50 2.68
CA ILE A 484 -23.67 6.70 3.05
C ILE A 484 -24.66 7.80 3.44
N ASN A 485 -24.55 8.30 4.66
CA ASN A 485 -25.37 9.39 5.19
C ASN A 485 -24.73 10.75 4.94
N GLN A 486 -23.47 10.90 5.32
CA GLN A 486 -22.75 12.18 5.23
C GLN A 486 -21.28 11.96 4.89
N ILE A 487 -20.71 12.97 4.24
CA ILE A 487 -19.35 12.93 3.73
C ILE A 487 -18.65 14.17 4.23
N TYR A 488 -17.44 13.98 4.75
CA TYR A 488 -16.65 15.05 5.31
C TYR A 488 -15.21 15.03 4.83
N VAL A 489 -14.57 16.19 4.87
CA VAL A 489 -13.14 16.37 4.72
C VAL A 489 -12.59 16.87 6.04
N SER A 490 -11.63 16.13 6.61
CA SER A 490 -10.97 16.49 7.85
C SER A 490 -9.51 16.83 7.59
N TYR A 491 -9.04 17.97 8.11
CA TYR A 491 -7.63 18.32 8.17
C TYR A 491 -7.32 19.10 9.45
N ASP A 492 -6.68 18.40 10.41
CA ASP A 492 -6.35 18.91 11.74
C ASP A 492 -7.55 19.50 12.50
N SER A 493 -7.76 20.82 12.49
CA SER A 493 -8.92 21.51 13.09
C SER A 493 -10.01 21.89 12.09
N ILE A 494 -9.78 21.65 10.79
CA ILE A 494 -10.73 21.93 9.72
C ILE A 494 -11.63 20.71 9.50
N MET A 495 -12.93 20.97 9.39
CA MET A 495 -13.93 19.96 9.04
C MET A 495 -14.96 20.54 8.08
N TYR A 496 -15.02 20.02 6.85
CA TYR A 496 -16.01 20.43 5.85
C TYR A 496 -16.99 19.29 5.60
N ARG A 497 -18.29 19.58 5.69
CA ARG A 497 -19.34 18.69 5.16
C ARG A 497 -19.53 18.96 3.68
N VAL A 498 -19.53 17.90 2.87
CA VAL A 498 -19.57 18.00 1.40
C VAL A 498 -20.63 17.07 0.81
N VAL A 499 -20.96 17.30 -0.45
CA VAL A 499 -22.13 16.68 -1.11
C VAL A 499 -21.81 15.37 -1.83
N SER A 500 -20.54 15.05 -2.08
CA SER A 500 -20.15 13.82 -2.78
C SER A 500 -18.75 13.36 -2.39
N VAL A 501 -18.47 12.07 -2.61
CA VAL A 501 -17.18 11.43 -2.29
C VAL A 501 -16.07 12.02 -3.15
N LEU A 502 -16.33 12.24 -4.45
CA LEU A 502 -15.34 12.88 -5.32
C LEU A 502 -15.07 14.33 -4.91
N LYS A 503 -16.06 15.10 -4.46
CA LYS A 503 -15.80 16.46 -3.95
C LYS A 503 -14.92 16.43 -2.70
N ALA A 504 -15.09 15.44 -1.83
CA ALA A 504 -14.23 15.26 -0.67
C ALA A 504 -12.76 15.00 -1.07
N VAL A 505 -12.54 14.10 -2.04
CA VAL A 505 -11.21 13.79 -2.58
C VAL A 505 -10.59 15.01 -3.27
N ASP A 506 -11.38 15.76 -4.03
CA ASP A 506 -10.96 17.00 -4.70
C ASP A 506 -10.42 18.01 -3.68
N ILE A 507 -11.18 18.27 -2.62
CA ILE A 507 -10.78 19.21 -1.56
C ILE A 507 -9.53 18.71 -0.82
N CYS A 508 -9.41 17.41 -0.51
CA CYS A 508 -8.19 16.87 0.07
C CYS A 508 -6.98 17.14 -0.83
N PHE A 509 -7.11 16.88 -2.14
CA PHE A 509 -6.06 17.13 -3.12
C PHE A 509 -5.70 18.62 -3.21
N GLN A 510 -6.70 19.49 -3.29
CA GLN A 510 -6.56 20.95 -3.36
C GLN A 510 -5.90 21.51 -2.09
N LEU A 511 -6.33 21.08 -0.90
CA LEU A 511 -5.68 21.45 0.36
C LEU A 511 -4.19 21.09 0.35
N MET A 512 -3.84 19.89 -0.08
CA MET A 512 -2.45 19.45 -0.12
C MET A 512 -1.58 20.23 -1.11
N HIS A 513 -2.12 20.62 -2.26
CA HIS A 513 -1.38 21.40 -3.27
C HIS A 513 -1.31 22.89 -2.95
N THR A 514 -2.44 23.49 -2.58
CA THR A 514 -2.57 24.92 -2.26
C THR A 514 -1.70 25.27 -1.06
N LEU A 515 -1.82 24.51 0.03
CA LEU A 515 -1.06 24.75 1.26
C LEU A 515 0.37 24.18 1.19
N ASN A 516 0.79 23.69 0.02
CA ASN A 516 2.11 23.10 -0.18
C ASN A 516 2.44 22.07 0.91
N LEU A 517 1.58 21.06 1.06
CA LEU A 517 1.73 19.91 1.96
C LEU A 517 2.29 18.68 1.25
N LYS A 518 2.92 17.78 2.02
CA LYS A 518 3.34 16.47 1.52
C LYS A 518 2.13 15.55 1.47
N TYR A 519 2.18 14.52 0.63
CA TYR A 519 1.18 13.46 0.70
C TYR A 519 1.36 12.61 1.97
N PRO A 520 0.29 12.02 2.51
CA PRO A 520 0.37 11.11 3.65
C PRO A 520 1.38 9.99 3.39
N TYR A 521 2.24 9.73 4.38
CA TYR A 521 3.34 8.78 4.25
C TYR A 521 2.84 7.39 3.85
N GLU A 522 1.71 6.98 4.44
CA GLU A 522 1.06 5.70 4.21
C GLU A 522 0.59 5.53 2.78
N CYS A 523 -0.01 6.56 2.16
CA CYS A 523 -0.66 6.46 0.86
C CYS A 523 -0.08 7.43 -0.20
N GLU A 524 1.18 7.87 -0.04
CA GLU A 524 1.87 8.79 -0.96
C GLU A 524 1.77 8.33 -2.42
N HIS A 525 1.93 7.03 -2.66
CA HIS A 525 1.85 6.42 -3.99
C HIS A 525 0.46 6.52 -4.61
N VAL A 526 -0.59 6.51 -3.81
CA VAL A 526 -1.98 6.64 -4.25
C VAL A 526 -2.28 8.08 -4.64
N TRP A 527 -1.90 9.05 -3.80
CA TRP A 527 -2.07 10.46 -4.12
C TRP A 527 -1.20 10.91 -5.31
N MET A 528 0.01 10.37 -5.45
CA MET A 528 0.82 10.62 -6.64
C MET A 528 0.19 10.02 -7.91
N PHE A 529 -0.50 8.89 -7.79
CA PHE A 529 -1.29 8.34 -8.90
C PHE A 529 -2.48 9.25 -9.25
N ILE A 530 -3.23 9.74 -8.26
CA ILE A 530 -4.33 10.71 -8.48
C ILE A 530 -3.79 11.97 -9.18
N GLN A 531 -2.66 12.51 -8.70
CA GLN A 531 -1.99 13.68 -9.28
C GLN A 531 -1.67 13.48 -10.78
N LEU A 532 -0.99 12.39 -11.11
CA LEU A 532 -0.42 12.18 -12.45
C LEU A 532 -1.39 11.55 -13.44
N GLY A 533 -2.22 10.63 -12.95
CA GLY A 533 -3.16 9.84 -13.74
C GLY A 533 -4.48 10.56 -13.98
N ILE A 534 -4.98 11.30 -12.98
CA ILE A 534 -6.31 11.93 -13.04
C ILE A 534 -6.19 13.43 -13.33
N TYR A 535 -5.41 14.17 -12.53
CA TYR A 535 -5.23 15.61 -12.70
C TYR A 535 -4.19 15.99 -13.76
N ASN A 536 -3.41 15.02 -14.26
CA ASN A 536 -2.31 15.25 -15.20
C ASN A 536 -1.29 16.30 -14.72
N LEU A 537 -1.15 16.46 -13.40
CA LEU A 537 -0.28 17.46 -12.78
C LEU A 537 1.09 16.84 -12.51
N LYS A 538 2.16 17.49 -12.99
CA LYS A 538 3.55 17.06 -12.76
C LYS A 538 4.27 18.02 -11.82
N THR A 539 5.12 17.47 -10.96
CA THR A 539 5.97 18.22 -10.05
C THR A 539 7.40 17.69 -10.07
N VAL A 540 8.34 18.48 -9.56
CA VAL A 540 9.74 18.06 -9.36
C VAL A 540 9.90 16.98 -8.28
N TYR A 541 8.82 16.66 -7.55
CA TYR A 541 8.80 15.69 -6.46
C TYR A 541 8.30 14.30 -6.89
N ASP A 542 7.86 14.13 -8.14
CA ASP A 542 7.29 12.88 -8.67
C ASP A 542 8.36 11.77 -8.78
N LYS A 543 8.48 10.93 -7.75
CA LYS A 543 9.66 10.05 -7.56
C LYS A 543 9.32 8.62 -7.14
N ILE A 544 8.15 8.11 -7.52
CA ILE A 544 7.78 6.70 -7.33
C ILE A 544 7.75 6.01 -8.71
N PRO A 545 8.85 5.36 -9.14
CA PRO A 545 9.00 4.79 -10.48
C PRO A 545 7.86 3.86 -10.90
N ASN A 546 7.37 3.02 -9.98
CA ASN A 546 6.30 2.07 -10.27
C ASN A 546 4.95 2.75 -10.57
N ILE A 547 4.71 3.93 -10.00
CA ILE A 547 3.50 4.72 -10.28
C ILE A 547 3.66 5.45 -11.61
N LEU A 548 4.85 5.99 -11.89
CA LEU A 548 5.17 6.58 -13.21
C LEU A 548 4.95 5.57 -14.34
N ASP A 549 5.42 4.34 -14.17
CA ASP A 549 5.23 3.22 -15.10
C ASP A 549 3.73 2.95 -15.37
N ILE A 550 2.93 2.85 -14.31
CA ILE A 550 1.49 2.56 -14.45
C ILE A 550 0.72 3.70 -15.08
N VAL A 551 0.99 4.94 -14.68
CA VAL A 551 0.35 6.10 -15.31
C VAL A 551 0.68 6.16 -16.80
N ASN A 552 1.93 5.85 -17.17
CA ASN A 552 2.33 5.78 -18.57
C ASN A 552 1.56 4.70 -19.33
N LYS A 553 1.40 3.51 -18.74
CA LYS A 553 0.63 2.39 -19.33
C LYS A 553 -0.85 2.73 -19.51
N ILE A 554 -1.45 3.43 -18.57
CA ILE A 554 -2.85 3.87 -18.69
C ILE A 554 -3.01 4.88 -19.83
N LYS A 555 -2.05 5.80 -19.97
CA LYS A 555 -2.06 6.83 -21.03
C LYS A 555 -1.72 6.29 -22.42
N SER A 556 -0.99 5.18 -22.51
CA SER A 556 -0.66 4.52 -23.77
C SER A 556 -1.64 3.43 -24.19
N SER A 557 -2.70 3.20 -23.40
CA SER A 557 -3.77 2.24 -23.71
C SER A 557 -4.92 2.87 -24.53
N ASP A 558 -4.77 4.12 -24.96
CA ASP A 558 -5.58 4.79 -25.98
C ASP A 558 -5.01 4.49 -27.37
#